data_AF-D3AXR1-F1
#
_entry.id   AF-D3AXR1-F1
#
_cell.length_a   1.000
_cell.length_b   1.000
_cell.length_c   1.000
_cell.angle_alpha   90.00
_cell.angle_beta   90.00
_cell.angle_gamma   90.00
#
_symmetry.space_group_name_H-M   'P 1'
#
loop_
_entity.id
_entity.type
_entity.pdbx_description
1 polymer ?
#
loop_
_entity_poly.entity_id
_entity_poly.type
_entity_poly.pdbx_seq_one_letter_code
_entity_poly.pdbx_strand_id
1 'polypeptide(L)'
;MSNNSNSTFFCLDHSQCGDLGRCVNGTCICRSYLQGPQCETSYSSVLGRSFTIFRLVFLLSIIYFAVDPWATLGIFPFPLSMFLYHFPLYILFTSYQMLLLYWSGTYHNVATLENGRLFIDKTKPVFIIANVLWLVLEITEIVAVAINNRSDTNFTFYKYVTYFYNIYIALCCIGLTVGFSVYGTLLYKRISSLPTNKDKKRKTLRKLLISTVVLAFSTAIVTIPSIILYFSKLTKGPSGALLYVSFIHGIECFLVMELFWIMKPRETMPFAANTPGYYDNNQIYLEKCPTDHKPKDDYYLSPKKTLFFSTK
;
A
#
# COMPACT_ATOMS: atom_id res chain seq x y z
N MET A 1 -36.17 -11.75 -12.68
CA MET A 1 -35.35 -12.29 -11.58
C MET A 1 -34.19 -13.05 -12.21
N SER A 2 -33.01 -12.46 -12.25
CA SER A 2 -31.78 -13.11 -12.74
C SER A 2 -31.20 -13.93 -11.60
N ASN A 3 -31.17 -15.25 -11.75
CA ASN A 3 -30.57 -16.16 -10.78
C ASN A 3 -29.06 -15.94 -10.76
N ASN A 4 -28.59 -15.29 -9.70
CA ASN A 4 -27.16 -15.16 -9.40
C ASN A 4 -26.65 -16.49 -8.82
N SER A 5 -26.49 -17.48 -9.69
CA SER A 5 -25.79 -18.72 -9.36
C SER A 5 -24.31 -18.39 -9.24
N ASN A 6 -23.85 -18.09 -8.01
CA ASN A 6 -22.43 -18.12 -7.67
C ASN A 6 -21.92 -19.56 -7.81
N SER A 7 -21.67 -19.99 -9.05
CA SER A 7 -21.00 -21.23 -9.36
C SER A 7 -19.55 -21.09 -8.92
N THR A 8 -19.27 -21.48 -7.67
CA THR A 8 -17.92 -21.69 -7.18
C THR A 8 -17.26 -22.71 -8.08
N PHE A 9 -16.35 -22.26 -8.95
CA PHE A 9 -15.63 -23.11 -9.88
C PHE A 9 -14.72 -24.05 -9.07
N PHE A 10 -15.06 -25.33 -9.03
CA PHE A 10 -14.24 -26.37 -8.39
C PHE A 10 -13.35 -27.01 -9.44
N CYS A 11 -12.03 -26.99 -9.25
CA CYS A 11 -11.11 -27.73 -10.09
C CYS A 11 -11.11 -29.22 -9.71
N LEU A 12 -11.36 -30.11 -10.67
CA LEU A 12 -11.30 -31.57 -10.49
C LEU A 12 -9.93 -32.13 -10.87
N ASP A 13 -9.20 -31.43 -11.74
CA ASP A 13 -7.88 -31.84 -12.24
C ASP A 13 -6.95 -30.63 -12.43
N HIS A 14 -5.65 -30.89 -12.44
CA HIS A 14 -4.59 -29.91 -12.62
C HIS A 14 -4.67 -29.18 -13.97
N SER A 15 -5.22 -29.84 -15.00
CA SER A 15 -5.44 -29.25 -16.33
C SER A 15 -6.39 -28.05 -16.32
N GLN A 16 -7.32 -27.98 -15.36
CA GLN A 16 -8.33 -26.92 -15.28
C GLN A 16 -7.80 -25.59 -14.71
N CYS A 17 -6.63 -25.60 -14.07
CA CYS A 17 -5.96 -24.39 -13.59
C CYS A 17 -4.92 -23.86 -14.58
N GLY A 18 -4.83 -24.47 -15.78
CA GLY A 18 -3.77 -24.24 -16.77
C GLY A 18 -2.37 -24.60 -16.27
N ASP A 19 -1.36 -24.40 -17.13
CA ASP A 19 0.06 -24.66 -16.80
C ASP A 19 0.63 -23.68 -15.76
N LEU A 20 -0.15 -22.67 -15.42
CA LEU A 20 0.24 -21.54 -14.58
C LEU A 20 -0.33 -21.60 -13.15
N GLY A 21 -1.09 -22.63 -12.81
CA GLY A 21 -1.65 -22.86 -11.47
C GLY A 21 -1.50 -24.30 -11.00
N ARG A 22 -1.97 -24.58 -9.78
CA ARG A 22 -2.13 -25.94 -9.24
C ARG A 22 -3.50 -26.07 -8.58
N CYS A 23 -4.18 -27.18 -8.79
CA CYS A 23 -5.44 -27.46 -8.11
C CYS A 23 -5.16 -28.03 -6.70
N VAL A 24 -5.67 -27.38 -5.65
CA VAL A 24 -5.57 -27.85 -4.27
C VAL A 24 -6.94 -27.78 -3.60
N ASN A 25 -7.46 -28.91 -3.15
CA ASN A 25 -8.79 -29.03 -2.53
C ASN A 25 -9.91 -28.40 -3.38
N GLY A 26 -9.84 -28.60 -4.69
CA GLY A 26 -10.82 -28.06 -5.62
C GLY A 26 -10.73 -26.56 -5.87
N THR A 27 -9.69 -25.88 -5.39
CA THR A 27 -9.42 -24.46 -5.69
C THR A 27 -8.10 -24.31 -6.45
N CYS A 28 -8.09 -23.50 -7.51
CA CYS A 28 -6.86 -23.19 -8.24
C CYS A 28 -5.99 -22.20 -7.44
N ILE A 29 -4.77 -22.63 -7.10
CA ILE A 29 -3.73 -21.77 -6.55
C ILE A 29 -2.81 -21.34 -7.69
N CYS A 30 -2.92 -20.08 -8.09
CA CYS A 30 -2.15 -19.51 -9.19
C CYS A 30 -0.70 -19.22 -8.81
N ARG A 31 0.21 -19.30 -9.80
CA ARG A 31 1.55 -18.73 -9.67
C ARG A 31 1.46 -17.22 -9.43
N SER A 32 2.49 -16.65 -8.80
CA SER A 32 2.57 -15.21 -8.52
C SER A 32 2.24 -14.38 -9.76
N TYR A 33 1.49 -13.29 -9.55
CA TYR A 33 1.05 -12.33 -10.60
C TYR A 33 -0.03 -12.83 -11.57
N LEU A 34 -0.68 -13.96 -11.30
CA LEU A 34 -1.87 -14.42 -12.02
C LEU A 34 -3.08 -14.44 -11.10
N GLN A 35 -4.25 -14.15 -11.64
CA GLN A 35 -5.54 -14.13 -10.96
C GLN A 35 -6.59 -14.85 -11.81
N GLY A 36 -7.80 -14.94 -11.28
CA GLY A 36 -8.94 -15.58 -11.92
C GLY A 36 -9.12 -17.04 -11.50
N PRO A 37 -10.31 -17.62 -11.74
CA PRO A 37 -10.66 -18.98 -11.32
C PRO A 37 -9.77 -20.04 -11.99
N GLN A 38 -9.21 -19.74 -13.17
CA GLN A 38 -8.33 -20.63 -13.93
C GLN A 38 -6.91 -20.07 -14.09
N CYS A 39 -6.50 -19.08 -13.30
CA CYS A 39 -5.17 -18.46 -13.37
C CYS A 39 -4.82 -17.85 -14.75
N GLU A 40 -5.84 -17.51 -15.54
CA GLU A 40 -5.71 -17.01 -16.91
C GLU A 40 -5.47 -15.50 -16.98
N THR A 41 -5.84 -14.76 -15.93
CA THR A 41 -5.71 -13.29 -15.93
C THR A 41 -4.36 -12.90 -15.36
N SER A 42 -3.43 -12.52 -16.24
CA SER A 42 -2.19 -11.88 -15.81
C SER A 42 -2.48 -10.54 -15.14
N TYR A 43 -1.91 -10.33 -13.96
CA TYR A 43 -1.92 -9.04 -13.28
C TYR A 43 -1.37 -7.91 -14.17
N SER A 44 -0.48 -8.25 -15.12
CA SER A 44 0.05 -7.30 -16.10
C SER A 44 -0.98 -6.80 -17.11
N SER A 45 -2.04 -7.55 -17.42
CA SER A 45 -3.07 -7.09 -18.37
C SER A 45 -3.99 -6.06 -17.73
N VAL A 46 -4.31 -6.25 -16.44
CA VAL A 46 -5.15 -5.32 -15.65
C VAL A 46 -4.36 -4.08 -15.27
N LEU A 47 -3.15 -4.23 -14.70
CA LEU A 47 -2.33 -3.07 -14.36
C LEU A 47 -1.72 -2.39 -15.57
N GLY A 48 -1.46 -3.12 -16.65
CA GLY A 48 -0.82 -2.58 -17.85
C GLY A 48 -1.60 -1.40 -18.41
N ARG A 49 -2.94 -1.52 -18.52
CA ARG A 49 -3.79 -0.43 -19.02
C ARG A 49 -3.76 0.79 -18.11
N SER A 50 -3.89 0.60 -16.80
CA SER A 50 -3.79 1.70 -15.83
C SER A 50 -2.41 2.36 -15.87
N PHE A 51 -1.35 1.57 -15.97
CA PHE A 51 0.03 2.05 -16.06
C PHE A 51 0.29 2.82 -17.36
N THR A 52 -0.33 2.40 -18.48
CA THR A 52 -0.29 3.17 -19.73
C THR A 52 -0.92 4.54 -19.56
N ILE A 53 -2.08 4.64 -18.89
CA ILE A 53 -2.72 5.93 -18.61
C ILE A 53 -1.81 6.80 -17.74
N PHE A 54 -1.26 6.25 -16.65
CA PHE A 54 -0.33 7.00 -15.80
C PHE A 54 0.90 7.48 -16.58
N ARG A 55 1.50 6.61 -17.41
CA ARG A 55 2.65 6.97 -18.26
C ARG A 55 2.30 8.10 -19.22
N LEU A 56 1.11 8.08 -19.83
CA LEU A 56 0.66 9.16 -20.71
C LEU A 56 0.50 10.48 -19.94
N VAL A 57 -0.09 10.47 -18.75
CA VAL A 57 -0.24 11.70 -17.94
C VAL A 57 1.12 12.22 -17.47
N PHE A 58 2.06 11.34 -17.10
CA PHE A 58 3.42 11.74 -16.78
C PHE A 58 4.15 12.35 -17.99
N LEU A 59 4.02 11.75 -19.17
CA LEU A 59 4.60 12.32 -20.40
C LEU A 59 3.98 13.68 -20.72
N LEU A 60 2.66 13.83 -20.57
CA LEU A 60 1.97 15.11 -20.72
C LEU A 60 2.48 16.15 -19.72
N SER A 61 2.71 15.75 -18.47
CA SER A 61 3.25 16.64 -17.43
C SER A 61 4.68 17.08 -17.79
N ILE A 62 5.53 16.16 -18.25
CA ILE A 62 6.89 16.48 -18.71
C ILE A 62 6.87 17.45 -19.88
N ILE A 63 6.02 17.20 -20.88
CA ILE A 63 5.86 18.08 -22.05
C ILE A 63 5.38 19.46 -21.59
N TYR A 64 4.40 19.52 -20.70
CA TYR A 64 3.89 20.77 -20.13
C TYR A 64 5.00 21.56 -19.44
N PHE A 65 5.76 20.94 -18.53
CA PHE A 65 6.88 21.60 -17.85
C PHE A 65 8.02 22.01 -18.79
N ALA A 66 8.24 21.28 -19.88
CA ALA A 66 9.24 21.63 -20.88
C ALA A 66 8.83 22.84 -21.75
N VAL A 67 7.51 23.00 -22.01
CA VAL A 67 6.98 24.07 -22.87
C VAL A 67 6.68 25.33 -22.07
N ASP A 68 6.02 25.21 -20.91
CA ASP A 68 5.57 26.34 -20.10
C ASP A 68 5.74 26.05 -18.60
N PRO A 69 6.99 26.08 -18.09
CA PRO A 69 7.29 25.72 -16.69
C PRO A 69 6.62 26.64 -15.67
N TRP A 70 6.15 27.83 -16.08
CA TRP A 70 5.60 28.86 -15.21
C TRP A 70 4.14 29.22 -15.53
N ALA A 71 3.49 28.49 -16.46
CA ALA A 71 2.16 28.82 -16.97
C ALA A 71 2.03 30.26 -17.50
N THR A 72 3.13 30.88 -17.97
CA THR A 72 3.16 32.29 -18.40
C THR A 72 2.82 32.45 -19.88
N LEU A 73 3.00 31.41 -20.68
CA LEU A 73 2.77 31.48 -22.13
C LEU A 73 1.29 31.33 -22.49
N GLY A 74 0.46 30.81 -21.58
CA GLY A 74 -0.98 30.67 -21.78
C GLY A 74 -1.34 29.66 -22.89
N ILE A 75 -0.41 28.76 -23.24
CA ILE A 75 -0.59 27.75 -24.29
C ILE A 75 -1.66 26.73 -23.88
N PHE A 76 -1.71 26.40 -22.59
CA PHE A 76 -2.68 25.45 -22.03
C PHE A 76 -3.78 26.18 -21.23
N PRO A 77 -5.02 25.66 -21.21
CA PRO A 77 -6.07 26.19 -20.36
C PRO A 77 -5.62 26.20 -18.90
N PHE A 78 -5.85 27.31 -18.20
CA PHE A 78 -5.45 27.48 -16.79
C PHE A 78 -5.83 26.29 -15.86
N PRO A 79 -7.05 25.70 -15.94
CA PRO A 79 -7.39 24.55 -15.10
C PRO A 79 -6.55 23.30 -15.41
N LEU A 80 -6.18 23.10 -16.69
CA LEU A 80 -5.34 21.99 -17.10
C LEU A 80 -3.91 22.17 -16.60
N SER A 81 -3.37 23.39 -16.68
CA SER A 81 -2.06 23.75 -16.14
C SER A 81 -1.96 23.46 -14.63
N MET A 82 -2.97 23.90 -13.86
CA MET A 82 -3.04 23.62 -12.42
C MET A 82 -3.15 22.12 -12.12
N PHE A 83 -3.97 21.40 -12.89
CA PHE A 83 -4.10 19.95 -12.74
C PHE A 83 -2.78 19.23 -13.01
N LEU A 84 -2.10 19.53 -14.12
CA LEU A 84 -0.82 18.91 -14.48
C LEU A 84 0.29 19.26 -13.49
N TYR A 85 0.19 20.39 -12.80
CA TYR A 85 1.12 20.78 -11.75
C TYR A 85 0.95 19.95 -10.47
N HIS A 86 -0.28 19.76 -9.98
CA HIS A 86 -0.52 19.01 -8.74
C HIS A 86 -0.63 17.49 -8.91
N PHE A 87 -0.97 17.01 -10.11
CA PHE A 87 -1.22 15.58 -10.33
C PHE A 87 -0.01 14.67 -10.05
N PRO A 88 1.24 15.02 -10.40
CA PRO A 88 2.42 14.24 -10.01
C PRO A 88 2.56 14.09 -8.49
N LEU A 89 2.29 15.15 -7.74
CA LEU A 89 2.33 15.14 -6.27
C LEU A 89 1.27 14.19 -5.70
N TYR A 90 0.05 14.21 -6.25
CA TYR A 90 -1.02 13.26 -5.89
C TYR A 90 -0.59 11.80 -6.12
N ILE A 91 0.00 11.49 -7.27
CA ILE A 91 0.49 10.12 -7.56
C ILE A 91 1.59 9.72 -6.57
N LEU A 92 2.56 10.60 -6.35
CA LEU A 92 3.65 10.37 -5.43
C LEU A 92 3.08 10.04 -4.04
N PHE A 93 2.15 10.84 -3.54
CA PHE A 93 1.56 10.62 -2.24
C PHE A 93 0.76 9.31 -2.16
N THR A 94 -0.05 9.03 -3.18
CA THR A 94 -0.81 7.77 -3.33
C THR A 94 0.14 6.57 -3.26
N SER A 95 1.31 6.66 -3.89
CA SER A 95 2.31 5.59 -3.88
C SER A 95 2.91 5.34 -2.49
N TYR A 96 3.16 6.39 -1.71
CA TYR A 96 3.61 6.27 -0.33
C TYR A 96 2.52 5.67 0.58
N GLN A 97 1.27 6.09 0.41
CA GLN A 97 0.15 5.47 1.13
C GLN A 97 -0.02 3.98 0.75
N MET A 98 0.15 3.61 -0.53
CA MET A 98 0.13 2.20 -0.95
C MET A 98 1.27 1.40 -0.32
N LEU A 99 2.46 1.97 -0.24
CA LEU A 99 3.60 1.36 0.44
C LEU A 99 3.33 1.15 1.93
N LEU A 100 2.76 2.16 2.60
CA LEU A 100 2.34 2.05 4.00
C LEU A 100 1.25 0.97 4.19
N LEU A 101 0.26 0.94 3.30
CA LEU A 101 -0.79 -0.08 3.32
C LEU A 101 -0.18 -1.48 3.15
N TYR A 102 0.77 -1.64 2.23
CA TYR A 102 1.50 -2.89 2.04
C TYR A 102 2.27 -3.31 3.30
N TRP A 103 2.92 -2.38 4.00
CA TRP A 103 3.61 -2.66 5.27
C TRP A 103 2.65 -3.07 6.37
N SER A 104 1.54 -2.34 6.52
CA SER A 104 0.49 -2.67 7.50
C SER A 104 -0.10 -4.06 7.23
N GLY A 105 -0.41 -4.37 5.97
CA GLY A 105 -0.93 -5.67 5.55
C GLY A 105 0.09 -6.79 5.80
N THR A 106 1.37 -6.56 5.49
CA THR A 106 2.44 -7.52 5.76
C THR A 106 2.56 -7.81 7.25
N TYR A 107 2.56 -6.76 8.08
CA TYR A 107 2.60 -6.92 9.53
C TYR A 107 1.42 -7.74 10.05
N HIS A 108 0.20 -7.39 9.65
CA HIS A 108 -1.00 -8.09 10.10
C HIS A 108 -1.06 -9.54 9.58
N ASN A 109 -0.63 -9.81 8.34
CA ASN A 109 -0.54 -11.18 7.82
C ASN A 109 0.38 -12.04 8.70
N VAL A 110 1.55 -11.51 9.07
CA VAL A 110 2.50 -12.22 9.93
C VAL A 110 2.01 -12.33 11.39
N ALA A 111 1.18 -11.39 11.85
CA ALA A 111 0.57 -11.43 13.18
C ALA A 111 -0.62 -12.42 13.24
N THR A 112 -1.41 -12.51 12.17
CA THR A 112 -2.62 -13.35 12.12
C THR A 112 -2.30 -14.83 12.21
N LEU A 113 -1.16 -15.25 11.64
CA LEU A 113 -0.66 -16.63 11.74
C LEU A 113 -0.48 -17.13 13.18
N GLU A 114 -0.33 -16.24 14.15
CA GLU A 114 -0.12 -16.63 15.56
C GLU A 114 -1.38 -16.46 16.41
N ASN A 115 -2.17 -15.41 16.18
CA ASN A 115 -3.30 -15.05 17.04
C ASN A 115 -4.68 -15.39 16.47
N GLY A 116 -4.78 -15.92 15.25
CA GLY A 116 -6.04 -16.32 14.61
C GLY A 116 -7.04 -15.18 14.35
N ARG A 117 -6.70 -13.92 14.68
CA ARG A 117 -7.57 -12.76 14.49
C ARG A 117 -7.24 -12.01 13.20
N LEU A 118 -8.18 -12.04 12.26
CA LEU A 118 -8.20 -11.26 11.01
C LEU A 118 -8.53 -9.79 11.30
N PHE A 119 -7.52 -8.93 11.43
CA PHE A 119 -7.72 -7.46 11.52
C PHE A 119 -7.56 -6.75 10.16
N ILE A 120 -7.40 -7.50 9.06
CA ILE A 120 -6.95 -7.01 7.75
C ILE A 120 -8.06 -6.32 6.93
N ASP A 121 -9.34 -6.53 7.26
CA ASP A 121 -10.42 -6.11 6.38
C ASP A 121 -10.74 -4.61 6.43
N LYS A 122 -10.26 -3.87 7.44
CA LYS A 122 -10.62 -2.45 7.64
C LYS A 122 -9.62 -1.45 7.06
N THR A 123 -8.35 -1.81 6.84
CA THR A 123 -7.34 -0.84 6.38
C THR A 123 -7.49 -0.48 4.89
N LYS A 124 -7.86 -1.45 4.05
CA LYS A 124 -8.10 -1.24 2.61
C LYS A 124 -9.20 -0.21 2.31
N PRO A 125 -10.43 -0.31 2.87
CA PRO A 125 -11.47 0.67 2.59
C PRO A 125 -11.10 2.07 3.10
N VAL A 126 -10.42 2.18 4.25
CA VAL A 126 -9.93 3.47 4.76
C VAL A 126 -8.95 4.13 3.78
N PHE A 127 -8.01 3.34 3.24
CA PHE A 127 -7.10 3.83 2.20
C PHE A 127 -7.85 4.31 0.95
N ILE A 128 -8.81 3.54 0.44
CA ILE A 128 -9.60 3.93 -0.74
C ILE A 128 -10.34 5.23 -0.48
N ILE A 129 -11.02 5.35 0.67
CA ILE A 129 -11.75 6.56 1.06
C ILE A 129 -10.82 7.76 1.15
N ALA A 130 -9.64 7.62 1.77
CA ALA A 130 -8.66 8.70 1.89
C ALA A 130 -8.13 9.19 0.53
N ASN A 131 -7.89 8.28 -0.42
CA ASN A 131 -7.45 8.66 -1.78
C ASN A 131 -8.56 9.34 -2.58
N VAL A 132 -9.78 8.79 -2.52
CA VAL A 132 -10.94 9.40 -3.18
C VAL A 132 -11.21 10.78 -2.61
N LEU A 133 -11.17 10.93 -1.28
CA LEU A 133 -11.35 12.21 -0.62
C LEU A 133 -10.28 13.22 -1.05
N TRP A 134 -9.01 12.80 -1.12
CA TRP A 134 -7.95 13.66 -1.65
C TRP A 134 -8.27 14.12 -3.07
N LEU A 135 -8.54 13.18 -3.98
CA LEU A 135 -8.79 13.50 -5.39
C LEU A 135 -9.99 14.45 -5.55
N VAL A 136 -11.04 14.29 -4.75
CA VAL A 136 -12.19 15.21 -4.75
C VAL A 136 -11.78 16.60 -4.28
N LEU A 137 -10.98 16.71 -3.22
CA LEU A 137 -10.50 18.01 -2.72
C LEU A 137 -9.59 18.71 -3.74
N GLU A 138 -8.71 17.95 -4.41
CA GLU A 138 -7.85 18.43 -5.48
C GLU A 138 -8.66 19.04 -6.64
N ILE A 139 -9.65 18.29 -7.15
CA ILE A 139 -10.52 18.76 -8.22
C ILE A 139 -11.33 19.98 -7.76
N THR A 140 -11.82 19.96 -6.52
CA THR A 140 -12.59 21.07 -5.94
C THR A 140 -11.75 22.34 -5.84
N GLU A 141 -10.49 22.23 -5.43
CA GLU A 141 -9.57 23.36 -5.39
C GLU A 141 -9.31 23.91 -6.80
N ILE A 142 -8.96 23.07 -7.77
CA ILE A 142 -8.71 23.50 -9.15
C ILE A 142 -9.92 24.24 -9.72
N VAL A 143 -11.13 23.70 -9.51
CA VAL A 143 -12.38 24.34 -9.94
C VAL A 143 -12.61 25.66 -9.20
N ALA A 144 -12.39 25.71 -7.89
CA ALA A 144 -12.56 26.93 -7.10
C ALA A 144 -11.60 28.04 -7.55
N VAL A 145 -10.34 27.72 -7.82
CA VAL A 145 -9.34 28.67 -8.34
C VAL A 145 -9.72 29.13 -9.76
N ALA A 146 -10.16 28.22 -10.62
CA ALA A 146 -10.61 28.55 -11.97
C ALA A 146 -11.82 29.50 -11.97
N ILE A 147 -12.79 29.29 -11.08
CA ILE A 147 -13.96 30.17 -10.92
C ILE A 147 -13.52 31.54 -10.37
N ASN A 148 -12.65 31.57 -9.37
CA ASN A 148 -12.16 32.81 -8.77
C ASN A 148 -11.37 33.66 -9.78
N ASN A 149 -10.59 33.03 -10.67
CA ASN A 149 -9.88 33.77 -11.73
C ASN A 149 -10.80 34.36 -12.80
N ARG A 150 -12.03 33.83 -12.94
CA ARG A 150 -13.02 34.34 -13.90
C ARG A 150 -13.94 35.41 -13.30
N SER A 151 -14.16 35.36 -11.99
CA SER A 151 -15.01 36.33 -11.30
C SER A 151 -14.14 37.47 -10.77
N ASP A 152 -14.40 38.71 -11.20
CA ASP A 152 -13.75 39.91 -10.60
C ASP A 152 -14.09 40.10 -9.11
N THR A 153 -14.98 39.27 -8.55
CA THR A 153 -15.30 39.29 -7.12
C THR A 153 -14.37 38.36 -6.34
N ASN A 154 -13.76 38.89 -5.27
CA ASN A 154 -12.97 38.12 -4.31
C ASN A 154 -13.84 37.08 -3.61
N PHE A 155 -13.93 35.88 -4.17
CA PHE A 155 -14.86 34.86 -3.71
C PHE A 155 -14.33 34.22 -2.42
N THR A 156 -14.97 34.49 -1.27
CA THR A 156 -14.48 34.02 0.05
C THR A 156 -14.37 32.49 0.12
N PHE A 157 -15.20 31.77 -0.65
CA PHE A 157 -15.19 30.31 -0.74
C PHE A 157 -13.85 29.71 -1.16
N TYR A 158 -13.14 30.31 -2.14
CA TYR A 158 -11.87 29.73 -2.61
C TYR A 158 -10.85 29.66 -1.46
N LYS A 159 -10.82 30.69 -0.61
CA LYS A 159 -9.93 30.74 0.56
C LYS A 159 -10.23 29.58 1.50
N TYR A 160 -11.50 29.33 1.80
CA TYR A 160 -11.90 28.22 2.68
C TYR A 160 -11.54 26.86 2.08
N VAL A 161 -11.75 26.66 0.77
CA VAL A 161 -11.37 25.41 0.08
C VAL A 161 -9.86 25.19 0.17
N THR A 162 -9.04 26.19 -0.16
CA THR A 162 -7.58 26.09 -0.08
C THR A 162 -7.10 25.88 1.37
N TYR A 163 -7.69 26.55 2.37
CA TYR A 163 -7.37 26.31 3.78
C TYR A 163 -7.68 24.86 4.18
N PHE A 164 -8.85 24.35 3.81
CA PHE A 164 -9.27 22.99 4.12
C PHE A 164 -8.36 21.96 3.44
N TYR A 165 -8.06 22.15 2.16
CA TYR A 165 -7.14 21.31 1.39
C TYR A 165 -5.74 21.25 2.02
N ASN A 166 -5.16 22.40 2.38
CA ASN A 166 -3.85 22.46 3.02
C ASN A 166 -3.81 21.77 4.38
N ILE A 167 -4.87 21.93 5.19
CA ILE A 167 -5.00 21.22 6.48
C ILE A 167 -5.10 19.71 6.23
N TYR A 168 -5.89 19.29 5.24
CA TYR A 168 -6.06 17.89 4.89
C TYR A 168 -4.73 17.24 4.46
N ILE A 169 -3.96 17.89 3.59
CA ILE A 169 -2.63 17.40 3.19
C ILE A 169 -1.73 17.30 4.41
N ALA A 170 -1.66 18.34 5.25
CA ALA A 170 -0.81 18.33 6.44
C ALA A 170 -1.15 17.14 7.37
N LEU A 171 -2.43 16.87 7.60
CA LEU A 171 -2.89 15.72 8.38
C LEU A 171 -2.52 14.39 7.71
N CYS A 172 -2.67 14.27 6.40
CA CYS A 172 -2.27 13.08 5.66
C CYS A 172 -0.77 12.82 5.76
N CYS A 173 0.05 13.86 5.61
CA CYS A 173 1.50 13.78 5.72
C CYS A 173 1.95 13.34 7.12
N ILE A 174 1.39 13.95 8.17
CA ILE A 174 1.62 13.53 9.56
C ILE A 174 1.20 12.07 9.74
N GLY A 175 0.04 11.68 9.22
CA GLY A 175 -0.46 10.31 9.26
C GLY A 175 0.48 9.31 8.58
N LEU A 176 1.07 9.67 7.43
CA LEU A 176 2.09 8.86 6.77
C LEU A 176 3.35 8.71 7.61
N THR A 177 3.89 9.81 8.14
CA THR A 177 5.10 9.77 8.97
C THR A 177 4.89 8.89 10.21
N VAL A 178 3.79 9.10 10.94
CA VAL A 178 3.43 8.27 12.10
C VAL A 178 3.23 6.82 11.68
N GLY A 179 2.52 6.59 10.57
CA GLY A 179 2.27 5.26 10.03
C GLY A 179 3.55 4.49 9.72
N PHE A 180 4.50 5.10 9.01
CA PHE A 180 5.79 4.46 8.69
C PHE A 180 6.61 4.20 9.95
N SER A 181 6.64 5.13 10.91
CA SER A 181 7.33 4.93 12.19
C SER A 181 6.73 3.76 12.99
N VAL A 182 5.40 3.71 13.13
CA VAL A 182 4.70 2.67 13.90
C VAL A 182 4.80 1.33 13.21
N TYR A 183 4.34 1.21 11.96
CA TYR A 183 4.32 -0.07 11.25
C TYR A 183 5.72 -0.56 10.90
N GLY A 184 6.66 0.33 10.60
CA GLY A 184 8.06 -0.05 10.38
C GLY A 184 8.70 -0.65 11.65
N THR A 185 8.46 -0.04 12.81
CA THR A 185 8.94 -0.57 14.11
C THR A 185 8.27 -1.90 14.48
N LEU A 186 6.95 -2.00 14.32
CA LEU A 186 6.19 -3.22 14.58
C LEU A 186 6.63 -4.37 13.68
N LEU A 187 6.82 -4.10 12.39
CA LEU A 187 7.30 -5.08 11.41
C LEU A 187 8.75 -5.50 11.71
N TYR A 188 9.61 -4.56 12.09
CA TYR A 188 10.97 -4.86 12.54
C TYR A 188 10.96 -5.81 13.74
N LYS A 189 10.22 -5.47 14.80
CA LYS A 189 10.09 -6.29 16.01
C LYS A 189 9.57 -7.68 15.66
N ARG A 190 8.58 -7.76 14.78
CA ARG A 190 7.98 -9.03 14.37
C ARG A 190 8.93 -9.92 13.57
N ILE A 191 9.60 -9.38 12.56
CA ILE A 191 10.59 -10.16 11.79
C ILE A 191 11.76 -10.56 12.69
N SER A 192 12.10 -9.73 13.68
CA SER A 192 13.14 -10.03 14.67
C SER A 192 12.78 -11.18 15.62
N SER A 193 11.52 -11.56 15.76
CA SER A 193 11.12 -12.71 16.60
C SER A 193 11.06 -14.04 15.85
N LEU A 194 11.03 -14.04 14.51
CA LEU A 194 10.88 -15.28 13.73
C LEU A 194 12.12 -16.20 13.83
N PRO A 195 11.93 -17.53 13.96
CA PRO A 195 13.03 -18.51 14.00
C PRO A 195 13.55 -18.78 12.57
N THR A 196 14.34 -17.86 12.03
CA THR A 196 15.01 -18.01 10.72
C THR A 196 16.53 -17.95 10.87
N ASN A 197 17.27 -18.38 9.84
CA ASN A 197 18.73 -18.24 9.79
C ASN A 197 19.18 -16.81 10.18
N LYS A 198 20.05 -16.72 11.19
CA LYS A 198 20.49 -15.47 11.83
C LYS A 198 21.08 -14.46 10.84
N ASP A 199 21.84 -14.92 9.84
CA ASP A 199 22.54 -14.02 8.91
C ASP A 199 21.60 -13.41 7.88
N LYS A 200 20.73 -14.22 7.28
CA LYS A 200 19.71 -13.76 6.32
C LYS A 200 18.73 -12.80 7.00
N LYS A 201 18.37 -13.11 8.25
CA LYS A 201 17.52 -12.27 9.10
C LYS A 201 18.17 -10.92 9.38
N ARG A 202 19.42 -10.88 9.84
CA ARG A 202 20.15 -9.63 10.13
C ARG A 202 20.26 -8.73 8.90
N LYS A 203 20.58 -9.30 7.73
CA LYS A 203 20.63 -8.54 6.46
C LYS A 203 19.28 -7.95 6.08
N THR A 204 18.20 -8.72 6.23
CA THR A 204 16.83 -8.26 5.91
C THR A 204 16.36 -7.19 6.88
N LEU A 205 16.56 -7.37 8.18
CA LEU A 205 16.21 -6.40 9.22
C LEU A 205 16.97 -5.08 9.06
N ARG A 206 18.27 -5.14 8.75
CA ARG A 206 19.06 -3.91 8.50
C ARG A 206 18.49 -3.13 7.32
N LYS A 207 18.16 -3.80 6.22
CA LYS A 207 17.55 -3.15 5.04
C LYS A 207 16.19 -2.52 5.39
N LEU A 208 15.33 -3.27 6.07
CA LEU A 208 14.01 -2.77 6.48
C LEU A 208 14.12 -1.55 7.41
N LEU A 209 15.03 -1.60 8.38
CA LEU A 209 15.29 -0.50 9.29
C LEU A 209 15.77 0.75 8.54
N ILE A 210 16.74 0.59 7.64
CA ILE A 210 17.22 1.71 6.81
C ILE A 210 16.06 2.29 6.00
N SER A 211 15.30 1.47 5.27
CA SER A 211 14.14 1.97 4.50
C SER A 211 13.11 2.68 5.37
N THR A 212 12.83 2.19 6.58
CA THR A 212 11.88 2.81 7.52
C THR A 212 12.36 4.19 7.97
N VAL A 213 13.64 4.29 8.35
CA VAL A 213 14.22 5.55 8.82
C VAL A 213 14.26 6.56 7.69
N VAL A 214 14.67 6.15 6.49
CA VAL A 214 14.72 7.05 5.32
C VAL A 214 13.30 7.54 4.98
N LEU A 215 12.30 6.67 4.90
CA LEU A 215 10.90 7.05 4.59
C LEU A 215 10.28 7.98 5.65
N ALA A 216 10.50 7.68 6.94
CA ALA A 216 9.96 8.51 8.01
C ALA A 216 10.64 9.89 8.03
N PHE A 217 11.95 9.93 7.78
CA PHE A 217 12.71 11.18 7.74
C PHE A 217 12.39 12.02 6.52
N SER A 218 12.30 11.42 5.33
CA SER A 218 11.97 12.12 4.10
C SER A 218 10.56 12.72 4.15
N THR A 219 9.57 11.95 4.60
CA THR A 219 8.20 12.46 4.83
C THR A 219 8.17 13.58 5.87
N ALA A 220 8.94 13.50 6.96
CA ALA A 220 9.03 14.58 7.95
C ALA A 220 9.68 15.86 7.37
N ILE A 221 10.74 15.72 6.57
CA ILE A 221 11.41 16.83 5.85
C ILE A 221 10.47 17.50 4.85
N VAL A 222 9.54 16.77 4.25
CA VAL A 222 8.52 17.39 3.40
C VAL A 222 7.53 18.17 4.25
N THR A 223 7.04 17.53 5.30
CA THR A 223 5.88 18.01 6.07
C THR A 223 6.21 19.25 6.88
N ILE A 224 7.28 19.20 7.68
CA ILE A 224 7.59 20.23 8.68
C ILE A 224 7.91 21.59 8.00
N PRO A 225 8.84 21.68 7.04
CA PRO A 225 9.14 22.93 6.37
C PRO A 225 7.98 23.44 5.53
N SER A 226 7.17 22.56 4.90
CA SER A 226 5.98 23.00 4.16
C SER A 226 4.98 23.70 5.08
N ILE A 227 4.73 23.14 6.26
CA ILE A 227 3.90 23.77 7.32
C ILE A 227 4.52 25.10 7.76
N ILE A 228 5.83 25.12 8.06
CA ILE A 228 6.51 26.34 8.54
C ILE A 228 6.47 27.44 7.48
N LEU A 229 6.79 27.13 6.23
CA LEU A 229 6.82 28.10 5.11
C LEU A 229 5.42 28.66 4.85
N TYR A 230 4.40 27.82 4.95
CA TYR A 230 3.00 28.24 4.84
C TYR A 230 2.60 29.24 5.93
N PHE A 231 2.87 28.92 7.21
CA PHE A 231 2.50 29.80 8.33
C PHE A 231 3.36 31.07 8.43
N SER A 232 4.62 31.00 7.98
CA SER A 232 5.56 32.14 8.01
C SER A 232 5.22 33.25 7.00
N LYS A 233 4.21 33.05 6.13
CA LYS A 233 3.83 34.00 5.06
C LYS A 233 4.98 34.32 4.09
N LEU A 234 6.05 33.53 4.09
CA LEU A 234 7.21 33.72 3.20
C LEU A 234 6.80 33.62 1.72
N THR A 235 5.77 32.83 1.43
CA THR A 235 5.19 32.65 0.09
C THR A 235 4.50 33.89 -0.49
N LYS A 236 4.30 34.96 0.29
CA LYS A 236 3.68 36.20 -0.21
C LYS A 236 4.58 37.00 -1.14
N GLY A 237 5.91 36.88 -1.00
CA GLY A 237 6.87 37.56 -1.86
C GLY A 237 7.26 36.68 -3.06
N PRO A 238 7.66 37.28 -4.20
CA PRO A 238 8.07 36.52 -5.38
C PRO A 238 9.29 35.63 -5.10
N SER A 239 10.25 36.12 -4.31
CA SER A 239 11.43 35.34 -3.90
C SER A 239 11.08 34.16 -3.00
N GLY A 240 10.14 34.35 -2.07
CA GLY A 240 9.69 33.28 -1.18
C GLY A 240 8.80 32.26 -1.89
N ALA A 241 7.98 32.68 -2.85
CA ALA A 241 7.23 31.78 -3.72
C ALA A 241 8.18 30.92 -4.57
N LEU A 242 9.20 31.52 -5.19
CA LEU A 242 10.22 30.80 -5.97
C LEU A 242 10.99 29.79 -5.10
N LEU A 243 11.39 30.19 -3.89
CA LEU A 243 12.07 29.32 -2.94
C LEU A 243 11.17 28.15 -2.53
N TYR A 244 9.90 28.41 -2.25
CA TYR A 244 8.93 27.38 -1.90
C TYR A 244 8.74 26.36 -3.03
N VAL A 245 8.51 26.83 -4.27
CA VAL A 245 8.36 25.97 -5.45
C VAL A 245 9.63 25.14 -5.69
N SER A 246 10.80 25.76 -5.58
CA SER A 246 12.09 25.07 -5.73
C SER A 246 12.30 24.00 -4.66
N PHE A 247 11.91 24.30 -3.42
CA PHE A 247 11.96 23.36 -2.30
C PHE A 247 11.04 22.17 -2.52
N ILE A 248 9.78 22.40 -2.91
CA ILE A 248 8.80 21.34 -3.20
C ILE A 248 9.31 20.43 -4.32
N HIS A 249 9.73 20.97 -5.47
CA HIS A 249 10.22 20.14 -6.57
C HIS A 249 11.53 19.41 -6.25
N GLY A 250 12.44 20.05 -5.50
CA GLY A 250 13.66 19.38 -5.04
C GLY A 250 13.34 18.15 -4.18
N ILE A 251 12.33 18.26 -3.33
CA ILE A 251 11.83 17.17 -2.49
C ILE A 251 11.09 16.11 -3.30
N GLU A 252 10.23 16.50 -4.24
CA GLU A 252 9.54 15.55 -5.12
C GLU A 252 10.53 14.66 -5.87
N CYS A 253 11.57 15.26 -6.46
CA CYS A 253 12.66 14.55 -7.11
C CYS A 253 13.34 13.56 -6.14
N PHE A 254 13.62 13.99 -4.91
CA PHE A 254 14.21 13.13 -3.89
C PHE A 254 13.30 11.95 -3.52
N LEU A 255 12.01 12.19 -3.27
CA LEU A 255 11.03 11.17 -2.90
C LEU A 255 10.79 10.15 -4.03
N VAL A 256 10.83 10.60 -5.30
CA VAL A 256 10.73 9.71 -6.47
C VAL A 256 11.96 8.80 -6.55
N MET A 257 13.16 9.35 -6.37
CA MET A 257 14.40 8.56 -6.36
C MET A 257 14.41 7.55 -5.21
N GLU A 258 13.93 7.95 -4.03
CA GLU A 258 13.75 7.08 -2.88
C GLU A 258 12.77 5.94 -3.19
N LEU A 259 11.61 6.24 -3.80
CA LEU A 259 10.62 5.25 -4.17
C LEU A 259 11.18 4.22 -5.16
N PHE A 260 11.92 4.66 -6.18
CA PHE A 260 12.60 3.75 -7.12
C PHE A 260 13.64 2.87 -6.43
N TRP A 261 14.38 3.43 -5.46
CA TRP A 261 15.34 2.67 -4.69
C TRP A 261 14.67 1.57 -3.84
N ILE A 262 13.52 1.87 -3.23
CA ILE A 262 12.75 0.91 -2.41
C ILE A 262 12.06 -0.14 -3.28
N MET A 263 11.49 0.26 -4.42
CA MET A 263 10.75 -0.62 -5.32
C MET A 263 11.66 -1.47 -6.22
N LYS A 264 12.97 -1.26 -6.20
CA LYS A 264 13.92 -2.04 -7.01
C LYS A 264 13.60 -3.53 -6.85
N PRO A 265 13.17 -4.22 -7.94
CA PRO A 265 12.72 -5.59 -7.85
C PRO A 265 13.86 -6.41 -7.28
N ARG A 266 13.56 -7.15 -6.21
CA ARG A 266 14.50 -8.18 -5.76
C ARG A 266 14.56 -9.17 -6.90
N GLU A 267 15.75 -9.36 -7.45
CA GLU A 267 16.05 -10.54 -8.26
C GLU A 267 15.48 -11.72 -7.49
N THR A 268 14.40 -12.27 -8.04
CA THR A 268 13.67 -13.34 -7.41
C THR A 268 14.70 -14.39 -7.08
N MET A 269 14.79 -14.78 -5.80
CA MET A 269 15.58 -15.94 -5.42
C MET A 269 15.25 -17.01 -6.45
N PRO A 270 16.25 -17.55 -7.18
CA PRO A 270 15.98 -18.60 -8.13
C PRO A 270 15.15 -19.60 -7.35
N PHE A 271 13.88 -19.75 -7.74
CA PHE A 271 13.10 -20.86 -7.28
C PHE A 271 14.02 -22.04 -7.59
N ALA A 272 14.36 -22.83 -6.60
CA ALA A 272 14.98 -24.13 -6.81
C ALA A 272 13.94 -24.99 -7.54
N ALA A 273 13.61 -24.60 -8.78
CA ALA A 273 12.97 -25.40 -9.76
C ALA A 273 14.04 -26.43 -10.09
N ASN A 274 13.81 -27.63 -9.59
CA ASN A 274 14.53 -28.83 -9.96
C ASN A 274 15.92 -28.95 -9.31
N THR A 275 15.95 -29.15 -8.00
CA THR A 275 16.72 -30.32 -7.52
C THR A 275 15.77 -31.53 -7.52
N PRO A 276 15.70 -32.31 -8.60
CA PRO A 276 15.17 -33.66 -8.51
C PRO A 276 16.18 -34.47 -7.69
N GLY A 277 15.85 -34.80 -6.45
CA GLY A 277 16.69 -35.67 -5.63
C GLY A 277 17.03 -35.12 -4.26
N TYR A 278 16.03 -34.73 -3.47
CA TYR A 278 16.11 -34.97 -2.03
C TYR A 278 14.69 -35.19 -1.51
N TYR A 279 14.17 -36.40 -1.75
CA TYR A 279 13.22 -36.98 -0.81
C TYR A 279 14.01 -37.13 0.49
N ASP A 280 13.83 -36.15 1.40
CA ASP A 280 14.18 -36.35 2.78
C ASP A 280 13.27 -37.47 3.29
N ASN A 281 13.87 -38.66 3.41
CA ASN A 281 13.26 -39.85 4.00
C ASN A 281 13.02 -39.69 5.52
N ASN A 282 13.11 -38.49 6.06
CA ASN A 282 12.45 -38.16 7.32
C ASN A 282 10.93 -38.12 7.11
N GLN A 283 10.38 -39.33 7.02
CA GLN A 283 9.16 -39.70 7.72
C GLN A 283 9.16 -39.00 9.08
N ILE A 284 8.54 -37.83 9.13
CA ILE A 284 7.73 -37.46 10.27
C ILE A 284 6.81 -38.66 10.41
N TYR A 285 7.00 -39.39 11.50
CA TYR A 285 6.01 -40.26 12.08
C TYR A 285 4.71 -39.46 12.13
N LEU A 286 3.91 -39.57 11.05
CA LEU A 286 2.47 -39.63 11.18
C LEU A 286 2.25 -40.83 12.09
N GLU A 287 2.27 -40.53 13.38
CA GLU A 287 1.65 -41.32 14.41
C GLU A 287 0.31 -41.74 13.84
N LYS A 288 0.27 -43.00 13.39
CA LYS A 288 -0.95 -43.70 13.04
C LYS A 288 -1.92 -43.37 14.16
N CYS A 289 -2.97 -42.59 13.86
CA CYS A 289 -4.17 -42.65 14.67
C CYS A 289 -4.57 -44.13 14.67
N PRO A 290 -4.56 -44.81 15.82
CA PRO A 290 -4.96 -46.20 15.88
C PRO A 290 -6.45 -46.26 15.56
N THR A 291 -6.74 -46.63 14.32
CA THR A 291 -8.07 -47.07 13.89
C THR A 291 -8.22 -48.52 14.30
N ASP A 292 -8.33 -48.77 15.60
CA ASP A 292 -8.91 -50.00 16.12
C ASP A 292 -9.32 -49.83 17.59
N HIS A 293 -10.44 -49.15 17.80
CA HIS A 293 -11.24 -49.34 19.00
C HIS A 293 -12.62 -49.86 18.59
N LYS A 294 -12.73 -51.18 18.69
CA LYS A 294 -13.96 -51.92 18.96
C LYS A 294 -14.82 -51.17 19.99
N PRO A 295 -16.15 -51.22 19.87
CA PRO A 295 -17.03 -50.75 20.93
C PRO A 295 -16.79 -51.63 22.17
N LYS A 296 -16.38 -51.01 23.27
CA LYS A 296 -16.52 -51.60 24.60
C LYS A 296 -17.67 -50.89 25.27
N ASP A 297 -18.74 -51.66 25.42
CA ASP A 297 -19.87 -51.39 26.28
C ASP A 297 -19.41 -51.17 27.73
N ASP A 298 -20.18 -50.31 28.40
CA ASP A 298 -20.38 -50.17 29.84
C ASP A 298 -19.17 -49.82 30.73
N TYR A 299 -19.29 -48.72 31.48
CA TYR A 299 -19.35 -48.70 32.96
C TYR A 299 -19.44 -47.24 33.49
N TYR A 300 -20.61 -46.93 34.05
CA TYR A 300 -20.91 -46.12 35.25
C TYR A 300 -19.98 -44.97 35.73
N LEU A 301 -20.57 -43.77 35.75
CA LEU A 301 -20.67 -42.79 36.86
C LEU A 301 -19.47 -42.60 37.83
N SER A 302 -18.91 -41.39 37.85
CA SER A 302 -18.81 -40.60 39.10
C SER A 302 -18.43 -39.12 38.86
N PRO A 303 -18.94 -38.16 39.65
CA PRO A 303 -18.84 -36.73 39.38
C PRO A 303 -17.57 -36.12 40.00
N LYS A 304 -16.81 -35.35 39.22
CA LYS A 304 -15.68 -34.57 39.74
C LYS A 304 -16.14 -33.23 40.31
N LYS A 305 -15.78 -33.06 41.58
CA LYS A 305 -15.93 -31.88 42.43
C LYS A 305 -15.38 -30.60 41.78
N THR A 306 -16.20 -29.56 41.86
CA THR A 306 -15.86 -28.15 41.72
C THR A 306 -14.91 -27.73 42.83
N LEU A 307 -13.75 -27.19 42.47
CA LEU A 307 -12.84 -26.50 43.41
C LEU A 307 -12.80 -25.02 43.00
N PHE A 308 -13.50 -24.22 43.80
CA PHE A 308 -13.41 -22.76 43.83
C PHE A 308 -12.02 -22.36 44.31
N PHE A 309 -11.35 -21.47 43.59
CA PHE A 309 -10.30 -20.62 44.16
C PHE A 309 -10.82 -19.18 44.19
N SER A 310 -11.01 -18.71 45.43
CA SER A 310 -11.21 -17.32 45.80
C SER A 310 -9.84 -16.72 46.13
N THR A 311 -9.47 -15.61 45.51
CA THR A 311 -8.39 -14.76 45.99
C THR A 311 -8.87 -13.32 46.03
N LYS A 312 -8.61 -12.72 47.20
CA LYS A 312 -8.84 -11.34 47.62
C LYS A 312 -8.14 -10.32 46.72
#